data_AF-A0A923R928-F1
#
_entry.id   AF-A0A923R928-F1
#
_cell.length_a   1.000
_cell.length_b   1.000
_cell.length_c   1.000
_cell.angle_alpha   90.00
_cell.angle_beta   90.00
_cell.angle_gamma   90.00
#
_symmetry.space_group_name_H-M   'P 1'
#
loop_
_entity.id
_entity.type
_entity.pdbx_description
1 polymer ?
#
loop_
_entity_poly.entity_id
_entity_poly.type
_entity_poly.pdbx_seq_one_letter_code
_entity_poly.pdbx_strand_id
1 'polypeptide(L)'
;FEEGREYLKKRGINSKTIEDFQIGVVGSQVDGAVQFLSNAKAPLELARQIQVIRPSTKTSGDYDFFRERLMFPLIDVRGRVCGFGGRILPSIDSKPSDHKLPKYLNSAESDLFLKSKFLYGLYQAKRAIREEDAVILVEGYFDTIALHQYGIANTVAPCGTSLTEDHLKTLSRLAKTIIVFFDQDEAGIGATVKSMELGLKNGMLLYGIPFQGKLDPDEFLLADPVGNLAKLREWIAAAYPLLDFSIDRLFRESADDVEKRTQAIKQATLWLTAYTDPVGRAVRVDALVKKWRIPEAALGTLARPPAQQQQNRSQYNQHPGNTRGYSPQAPQNGAPYSQQASAPQLAQGSDNRSAPPRRRGPVPLFERELLQFFVKFEIYGAKFLESRKQLPEKDTVSDLFEDKEVQAWIFELGQDPAGFSKLKMAPEVVLQSSISQELRSVILEGLLQEPDPQDGVRLQALLKHGVHKAWARFSHKLKAQMADADARQDMEKFKELSQQFLDLQRKLKEFEDSYVSG
;
A
#
# COMPACT_ATOMS: atom_id res chain seq x y z
N PHE A 1 4.21 -21.17 -31.62
CA PHE A 1 4.29 -20.89 -30.18
C PHE A 1 3.93 -22.14 -29.37
N GLU A 2 4.78 -23.16 -29.45
CA GLU A 2 4.49 -24.47 -28.83
C GLU A 2 4.68 -24.43 -27.31
N GLU A 3 5.72 -23.74 -26.84
CA GLU A 3 6.01 -23.62 -25.41
C GLU A 3 4.84 -23.06 -24.58
N GLY A 4 4.18 -22.00 -25.07
CA GLY A 4 3.02 -21.44 -24.37
C GLY A 4 1.85 -22.43 -24.25
N ARG A 5 1.58 -23.20 -25.31
CA ARG A 5 0.57 -24.26 -25.30
C ARG A 5 0.94 -25.39 -24.36
N GLU A 6 2.19 -25.85 -24.39
CA GLU A 6 2.68 -26.87 -23.48
C GLU A 6 2.60 -26.43 -22.02
N TYR A 7 2.91 -25.16 -21.73
CA TYR A 7 2.81 -24.64 -20.38
C TYR A 7 1.37 -24.56 -19.88
N LEU A 8 0.43 -24.08 -20.71
CA LEU A 8 -1.01 -24.09 -20.38
C LEU A 8 -1.53 -25.52 -20.19
N LYS A 9 -1.08 -26.47 -21.03
CA LYS A 9 -1.41 -27.89 -20.90
C LYS A 9 -0.87 -28.49 -19.60
N LYS A 10 0.36 -28.16 -19.20
CA LYS A 10 0.94 -28.57 -17.91
C LYS A 10 0.19 -28.00 -16.71
N ARG A 11 -0.41 -26.82 -16.86
CA ARG A 11 -1.33 -26.19 -15.88
C ARG A 11 -2.76 -26.74 -15.97
N GLY A 12 -3.02 -27.74 -16.83
CA GLY A 12 -4.34 -28.33 -16.98
C GLY A 12 -5.39 -27.42 -17.64
N ILE A 13 -4.98 -26.30 -18.27
CA ILE A 13 -5.91 -25.36 -18.88
C ILE A 13 -6.36 -25.89 -20.26
N ASN A 14 -7.67 -26.06 -20.44
CA ASN A 14 -8.27 -26.61 -21.65
C ASN A 14 -8.52 -25.53 -22.72
N SER A 15 -8.76 -25.97 -23.96
CA SER A 15 -8.94 -25.07 -25.11
C SER A 15 -10.12 -24.12 -24.97
N LYS A 16 -11.23 -24.57 -24.39
CA LYS A 16 -12.40 -23.71 -24.17
C LYS A 16 -12.07 -22.57 -23.22
N THR A 17 -11.38 -22.86 -22.11
CA THR A 17 -10.93 -21.83 -21.16
C THR A 17 -9.96 -20.85 -21.83
N ILE A 18 -9.06 -21.34 -22.67
CA ILE A 18 -8.13 -20.49 -23.46
C ILE A 18 -8.91 -19.54 -24.37
N GLU A 19 -9.95 -20.02 -25.04
CA GLU A 19 -10.84 -19.22 -25.91
C GLU A 19 -11.66 -18.21 -25.10
N ASP A 20 -12.29 -18.64 -24.01
CA ASP A 20 -13.15 -17.80 -23.14
C ASP A 20 -12.38 -16.63 -22.50
N PHE A 21 -11.09 -16.84 -22.19
CA PHE A 21 -10.19 -15.81 -21.67
C PHE A 21 -9.30 -15.15 -22.73
N GLN A 22 -9.41 -15.57 -23.99
CA GLN A 22 -8.62 -15.05 -25.12
C GLN A 22 -7.11 -15.11 -24.87
N ILE A 23 -6.62 -16.17 -24.23
CA ILE A 23 -5.22 -16.29 -23.83
C ILE A 23 -4.34 -16.42 -25.08
N GLY A 24 -3.36 -15.52 -25.19
CA GLY A 24 -2.40 -15.47 -26.29
C GLY A 24 -0.97 -15.74 -25.85
N VAL A 25 -0.03 -15.52 -26.78
CA VAL A 25 1.41 -15.65 -26.53
C VAL A 25 2.17 -14.74 -27.48
N VAL A 26 3.20 -14.08 -26.97
CA VAL A 26 4.13 -13.24 -27.73
C VAL A 26 5.53 -13.86 -27.70
N GLY A 27 6.20 -13.87 -28.85
CA GLY A 27 7.53 -14.46 -29.02
C GLY A 27 8.67 -13.52 -28.62
N SER A 28 9.87 -13.87 -29.08
CA SER A 28 11.10 -13.12 -28.83
C SER A 28 11.36 -11.97 -29.80
N GLN A 29 10.52 -11.82 -30.84
CA GLN A 29 10.65 -10.73 -31.80
C GLN A 29 10.61 -9.38 -31.08
N VAL A 30 11.54 -8.49 -31.45
CA VAL A 30 11.73 -7.20 -30.78
C VAL A 30 10.66 -6.19 -31.19
N ASP A 31 10.15 -6.27 -32.41
CA ASP A 31 9.30 -5.27 -33.06
C ASP A 31 8.04 -5.88 -33.73
N GLY A 32 7.59 -7.05 -33.28
CA GLY A 32 6.47 -7.76 -33.91
C GLY A 32 5.15 -7.01 -33.81
N ALA A 33 4.83 -6.45 -32.63
CA ALA A 33 3.67 -5.60 -32.43
C ALA A 33 3.83 -4.26 -33.17
N VAL A 34 5.04 -3.69 -33.19
CA VAL A 34 5.34 -2.47 -33.97
C VAL A 34 5.02 -2.68 -35.46
N GLN A 35 5.52 -3.78 -36.05
CA GLN A 35 5.27 -4.11 -37.45
C GLN A 35 3.78 -4.37 -37.71
N PHE A 36 3.12 -5.15 -36.84
CA PHE A 36 1.69 -5.43 -36.96
C PHE A 36 0.85 -4.16 -36.94
N LEU A 37 1.08 -3.28 -35.97
CA LEU A 37 0.36 -2.01 -35.83
C LEU A 37 0.63 -1.06 -37.01
N SER A 38 1.88 -0.99 -37.46
CA SER A 38 2.27 -0.18 -38.63
C SER A 38 1.56 -0.65 -39.90
N ASN A 39 1.55 -1.97 -40.15
CA ASN A 39 0.86 -2.57 -41.30
C ASN A 39 -0.66 -2.38 -41.23
N ALA A 40 -1.23 -2.43 -40.02
CA ALA A 40 -2.63 -2.14 -39.78
C ALA A 40 -2.98 -0.64 -39.84
N LYS A 41 -2.00 0.24 -40.07
CA LYS A 41 -2.13 1.71 -40.04
C LYS A 41 -2.72 2.22 -38.71
N ALA A 42 -2.43 1.52 -37.62
CA ALA A 42 -2.83 1.93 -36.29
C ALA A 42 -1.99 3.13 -35.82
N PRO A 43 -2.55 4.06 -35.03
CA PRO A 43 -1.79 5.19 -34.51
C PRO A 43 -0.73 4.74 -33.50
N LEU A 44 0.54 4.69 -33.90
CA LEU A 44 1.64 4.24 -33.04
C LEU A 44 1.81 5.09 -31.78
N GLU A 45 1.46 6.38 -31.83
CA GLU A 45 1.47 7.23 -30.64
C GLU A 45 0.53 6.73 -29.54
N LEU A 46 -0.67 6.28 -29.91
CA LEU A 46 -1.59 5.69 -28.93
C LEU A 46 -1.01 4.40 -28.37
N ALA A 47 -0.40 3.57 -29.21
CA ALA A 47 0.24 2.33 -28.77
C ALA A 47 1.42 2.58 -27.80
N ARG A 48 2.18 3.67 -28.00
CA ARG A 48 3.20 4.15 -27.05
C ARG A 48 2.58 4.61 -25.73
N GLN A 49 1.50 5.38 -25.78
CA GLN A 49 0.81 5.90 -24.59
C GLN A 49 0.28 4.77 -23.69
N ILE A 50 -0.32 3.73 -24.27
CA ILE A 50 -0.78 2.55 -23.51
C ILE A 50 0.32 1.51 -23.25
N GLN A 51 1.56 1.82 -23.66
CA GLN A 51 2.75 0.98 -23.52
C GLN A 51 2.62 -0.43 -24.08
N VAL A 52 1.97 -0.58 -25.25
CA VAL A 52 2.08 -1.83 -26.03
C VAL A 52 3.41 -1.88 -26.77
N ILE A 53 3.92 -0.70 -27.15
CA ILE A 53 5.26 -0.50 -27.72
C ILE A 53 5.99 0.61 -26.94
N ARG A 54 7.32 0.68 -27.04
CA ARG A 54 8.15 1.71 -26.41
C ARG A 54 9.24 2.21 -27.36
N PRO A 55 9.63 3.50 -27.29
CA PRO A 55 10.76 3.99 -28.04
C PRO A 55 12.06 3.37 -27.52
N SER A 56 12.94 2.97 -28.44
CA SER A 56 14.28 2.50 -28.11
C SER A 56 15.18 3.67 -27.69
N THR A 57 15.95 3.48 -26.62
CA THR A 57 16.99 4.44 -26.20
C THR A 57 18.35 4.14 -26.83
N LYS A 58 18.50 2.96 -27.45
CA LYS A 58 19.76 2.47 -28.02
C LYS A 58 19.77 2.50 -29.55
N THR A 59 18.59 2.40 -30.17
CA THR A 59 18.40 2.37 -31.63
C THR A 59 17.33 3.38 -32.02
N SER A 60 17.28 3.78 -33.29
CA SER A 60 16.09 4.47 -33.81
C SER A 60 14.92 3.49 -33.90
N GLY A 61 13.71 3.96 -33.55
CA GLY A 61 12.47 3.21 -33.67
C GLY A 61 11.86 2.72 -32.34
N ASP A 62 10.70 2.08 -32.45
CA ASP A 62 9.98 1.48 -31.32
C ASP A 62 10.27 -0.02 -31.21
N TYR A 63 10.04 -0.59 -30.03
CA TYR A 63 10.10 -2.02 -29.75
C TYR A 63 8.88 -2.47 -28.92
N ASP A 64 8.57 -3.76 -28.95
CA ASP A 64 7.45 -4.37 -28.25
C ASP A 64 7.65 -4.35 -26.73
N PHE A 65 6.67 -3.87 -25.96
CA PHE A 65 6.76 -3.87 -24.51
C PHE A 65 6.69 -5.29 -23.92
N PHE A 66 5.80 -6.12 -24.46
CA PHE A 66 5.65 -7.52 -24.07
C PHE A 66 6.47 -8.41 -25.01
N ARG A 67 7.34 -9.25 -24.45
CA ARG A 67 8.13 -10.23 -25.20
C ARG A 67 8.25 -11.51 -24.40
N GLU A 68 8.26 -12.65 -25.09
CA GLU A 68 8.41 -14.00 -24.54
C GLU A 68 7.46 -14.26 -23.37
N ARG A 69 6.18 -13.95 -23.57
CA ARG A 69 5.15 -14.00 -22.53
C ARG A 69 3.90 -14.71 -23.02
N LEU A 70 3.27 -15.47 -22.13
CA LEU A 70 1.83 -15.71 -22.22
C LEU A 70 1.08 -14.41 -21.99
N MET A 71 0.04 -14.17 -22.77
CA MET A 71 -0.70 -12.92 -22.78
C MET A 71 -2.13 -13.14 -22.28
N PHE A 72 -2.52 -12.35 -21.28
CA PHE A 72 -3.86 -12.33 -20.69
C PHE A 72 -4.51 -10.99 -21.04
N PRO A 73 -5.46 -10.95 -21.98
CA PRO A 73 -6.18 -9.72 -22.29
C PRO A 73 -6.94 -9.20 -21.07
N LEU A 74 -6.82 -7.90 -20.80
CA LEU A 74 -7.54 -7.22 -19.73
C LEU A 74 -8.84 -6.68 -20.31
N ILE A 75 -9.89 -7.48 -20.22
CA ILE A 75 -11.22 -7.21 -20.81
C ILE A 75 -12.12 -6.47 -19.81
N ASP A 76 -12.57 -5.26 -20.18
CA ASP A 76 -13.49 -4.49 -19.34
C ASP A 76 -14.88 -5.13 -19.23
N VAL A 77 -15.73 -4.60 -18.36
CA VAL A 77 -17.10 -5.10 -18.15
C VAL A 77 -17.97 -5.08 -19.41
N ARG A 78 -17.61 -4.31 -20.43
CA ARG A 78 -18.30 -4.19 -21.73
C ARG A 78 -17.73 -5.14 -22.79
N GLY A 79 -16.66 -5.87 -22.51
CA GLY A 79 -16.03 -6.81 -23.44
C GLY A 79 -14.92 -6.21 -24.30
N ARG A 80 -14.42 -5.01 -23.95
CA ARG A 80 -13.34 -4.34 -24.70
C ARG A 80 -12.00 -4.66 -24.06
N VAL A 81 -10.99 -4.95 -24.87
CA VAL A 81 -9.61 -5.13 -24.40
C VAL A 81 -9.01 -3.75 -24.08
N CYS A 82 -8.64 -3.54 -22.82
CA CYS A 82 -8.11 -2.28 -22.30
C CYS A 82 -6.60 -2.33 -22.02
N GLY A 83 -6.00 -3.52 -22.09
CA GLY A 83 -4.58 -3.74 -21.82
C GLY A 83 -4.27 -5.23 -21.77
N PHE A 84 -3.07 -5.56 -21.30
CA PHE A 84 -2.61 -6.94 -21.20
C PHE A 84 -1.88 -7.19 -19.87
N GLY A 85 -2.15 -8.34 -19.27
CA GLY A 85 -1.23 -9.02 -18.35
C GLY A 85 -0.34 -9.98 -19.14
N GLY A 86 0.88 -10.18 -18.68
CA GLY A 86 1.87 -10.98 -19.39
C GLY A 86 2.73 -11.80 -18.44
N ARG A 87 2.64 -13.14 -18.49
CA ARG A 87 3.51 -14.03 -17.71
C ARG A 87 4.69 -14.47 -18.55
N ILE A 88 5.90 -14.29 -18.05
CA ILE A 88 7.12 -14.73 -18.74
C ILE A 88 7.07 -16.24 -19.01
N LEU A 89 7.52 -16.66 -20.19
CA LEU A 89 7.57 -18.07 -20.53
C LEU A 89 8.58 -18.81 -19.62
N PRO A 90 8.28 -20.04 -19.17
CA PRO A 90 9.14 -20.77 -18.22
C PRO A 90 10.59 -20.94 -18.68
N SER A 91 10.83 -21.11 -20.00
CA SER A 91 12.18 -21.24 -20.55
C SER A 91 13.04 -19.99 -20.34
N ILE A 92 12.42 -18.83 -20.11
CA ILE A 92 13.10 -17.56 -19.88
C ILE A 92 13.18 -17.26 -18.38
N ASP A 93 12.12 -17.56 -17.61
CA ASP A 93 12.09 -17.38 -16.14
C ASP A 93 13.25 -18.09 -15.42
N SER A 94 13.68 -19.22 -15.98
CA SER A 94 14.71 -20.10 -15.40
C SER A 94 16.14 -19.73 -15.79
N LYS A 95 16.35 -18.74 -16.66
CA LYS A 95 17.69 -18.35 -17.15
C LYS A 95 18.40 -17.44 -16.13
N PRO A 96 19.67 -17.71 -15.77
CA PRO A 96 20.48 -16.74 -15.06
C PRO A 96 20.64 -15.50 -15.94
N SER A 97 20.23 -14.34 -15.43
CA SER A 97 20.38 -13.06 -16.12
C SER A 97 20.78 -12.00 -15.12
N ASP A 98 21.65 -11.08 -15.52
CA ASP A 98 22.09 -9.93 -14.71
C ASP A 98 20.91 -9.05 -14.23
N HIS A 99 19.76 -9.16 -14.89
CA HIS A 99 18.51 -8.47 -14.54
C HIS A 99 17.34 -9.45 -14.50
N LYS A 100 16.90 -9.85 -13.30
CA LYS A 100 15.75 -10.74 -13.12
C LYS A 100 14.48 -10.10 -13.70
N LEU A 101 13.98 -10.65 -14.80
CA LEU A 101 12.75 -10.19 -15.44
C LEU A 101 11.54 -10.50 -14.53
N PRO A 102 10.52 -9.63 -14.48
CA PRO A 102 9.36 -9.88 -13.63
C PRO A 102 8.52 -11.03 -14.18
N LYS A 103 8.16 -11.97 -13.30
CA LYS A 103 7.33 -13.14 -13.61
C LYS A 103 6.02 -12.74 -14.28
N TYR A 104 5.36 -11.70 -13.74
CA TYR A 104 4.18 -11.06 -14.32
C TYR A 104 4.45 -9.60 -14.65
N LEU A 105 3.96 -9.15 -15.79
CA LEU A 105 4.03 -7.78 -16.26
C LEU A 105 2.65 -7.35 -16.71
N ASN A 106 2.15 -6.23 -16.21
CA ASN A 106 0.87 -5.67 -16.64
C ASN A 106 1.10 -4.40 -17.46
N SER A 107 0.17 -4.09 -18.35
CA SER A 107 0.09 -2.76 -18.98
C SER A 107 0.20 -1.66 -17.92
N ALA A 108 0.79 -0.53 -18.33
CA ALA A 108 0.84 0.65 -17.48
C ALA A 108 -0.56 1.24 -17.27
N GLU A 109 -0.68 2.07 -16.24
CA GLU A 109 -1.88 2.89 -16.03
C GLU A 109 -2.16 3.72 -17.28
N SER A 110 -3.42 3.76 -17.70
CA SER A 110 -3.90 4.57 -18.82
C SER A 110 -5.36 4.93 -18.62
N ASP A 111 -5.88 5.81 -19.45
CA ASP A 111 -7.32 6.17 -19.43
C ASP A 111 -8.23 4.97 -19.69
N LEU A 112 -7.71 3.90 -20.31
CA LEU A 112 -8.44 2.66 -20.57
C LEU A 112 -8.29 1.64 -19.45
N PHE A 113 -7.19 1.68 -18.70
CA PHE A 113 -6.84 0.67 -17.71
C PHE A 113 -6.31 1.34 -16.44
N LEU A 114 -7.17 1.34 -15.41
CA LEU A 114 -6.83 1.78 -14.06
C LEU A 114 -6.70 0.56 -13.14
N LYS A 115 -5.49 0.20 -12.70
CA LYS A 115 -5.28 -1.03 -11.90
C LYS A 115 -6.08 -1.02 -10.61
N SER A 116 -6.29 0.16 -10.03
CA SER A 116 -7.06 0.35 -8.80
C SER A 116 -8.56 0.13 -8.97
N LYS A 117 -9.07 0.00 -10.20
CA LYS A 117 -10.50 -0.21 -10.50
C LYS A 117 -10.76 -1.48 -11.29
N PHE A 118 -9.73 -2.08 -11.87
CA PHE A 118 -9.85 -3.17 -12.81
C PHE A 118 -9.75 -4.52 -12.10
N LEU A 119 -10.72 -5.40 -12.38
CA LEU A 119 -10.76 -6.76 -11.87
C LEU A 119 -10.70 -7.72 -13.07
N TYR A 120 -9.64 -8.52 -13.14
CA TYR A 120 -9.51 -9.59 -14.13
C TYR A 120 -10.61 -10.63 -13.94
N GLY A 121 -11.12 -11.17 -15.05
CA GLY A 121 -12.22 -12.13 -15.04
C GLY A 121 -13.60 -11.51 -14.83
N LEU A 122 -13.73 -10.21 -14.53
CA LEU A 122 -15.02 -9.60 -14.24
C LEU A 122 -16.00 -9.65 -15.43
N TYR A 123 -15.50 -9.52 -16.66
CA TYR A 123 -16.32 -9.66 -17.87
C TYR A 123 -16.95 -11.05 -17.96
N GLN A 124 -16.17 -12.10 -17.71
CA GLN A 124 -16.60 -13.50 -17.67
C GLN A 124 -17.53 -13.75 -16.48
N ALA A 125 -17.21 -13.19 -15.31
CA ALA A 125 -17.85 -13.52 -14.05
C ALA A 125 -19.15 -12.76 -13.77
N LYS A 126 -19.38 -11.57 -14.36
CA LYS A 126 -20.50 -10.67 -14.02
C LYS A 126 -21.90 -11.29 -14.07
N ARG A 127 -22.09 -12.38 -14.82
CA ARG A 127 -23.35 -13.12 -14.86
C ARG A 127 -23.45 -14.06 -13.64
N ALA A 128 -22.47 -14.93 -13.45
CA ALA A 128 -22.40 -15.85 -12.32
C ALA A 128 -22.41 -15.10 -10.97
N ILE A 129 -21.70 -13.97 -10.86
CA ILE A 129 -21.71 -13.13 -9.64
C ILE A 129 -23.13 -12.70 -9.26
N ARG A 130 -23.97 -12.35 -10.24
CA ARG A 130 -25.36 -11.92 -10.00
C ARG A 130 -26.27 -13.10 -9.70
N GLU A 131 -26.06 -14.24 -10.38
CA GLU A 131 -26.85 -15.45 -10.17
C GLU A 131 -26.62 -16.04 -8.77
N GLU A 132 -25.37 -16.02 -8.29
CA GLU A 132 -24.97 -16.53 -6.97
C GLU A 132 -25.13 -15.50 -5.84
N ASP A 133 -25.36 -14.21 -6.17
CA ASP A 133 -25.29 -13.06 -5.24
C ASP A 133 -23.98 -13.04 -4.41
N ALA A 134 -22.91 -13.57 -5.00
CA ALA A 134 -21.61 -13.76 -4.37
C ALA A 134 -20.48 -13.63 -5.39
N VAL A 135 -19.37 -13.01 -4.99
CA VAL A 135 -18.12 -12.95 -5.76
C VAL A 135 -16.95 -13.47 -4.93
N ILE A 136 -16.08 -14.24 -5.58
CA ILE A 136 -14.84 -14.76 -4.99
C ILE A 136 -13.67 -13.94 -5.54
N LEU A 137 -12.89 -13.35 -4.64
CA LEU A 137 -11.71 -12.55 -4.95
C LEU A 137 -10.45 -13.37 -4.65
N VAL A 138 -9.69 -13.69 -5.70
CA VAL A 138 -8.39 -14.38 -5.61
C VAL A 138 -7.25 -13.44 -5.99
N GLU A 139 -6.00 -13.91 -5.90
CA GLU A 139 -4.82 -13.06 -6.11
C GLU A 139 -4.42 -12.94 -7.58
N GLY A 140 -4.48 -14.04 -8.33
CA GLY A 140 -3.82 -14.15 -9.62
C GLY A 140 -4.72 -14.45 -10.83
N TYR A 141 -4.11 -14.30 -12.01
CA TYR A 141 -4.71 -14.69 -13.28
C TYR A 141 -5.03 -16.18 -13.32
N PHE A 142 -4.07 -17.03 -12.94
CA PHE A 142 -4.23 -18.48 -12.99
C PHE A 142 -5.29 -18.98 -12.01
N ASP A 143 -5.35 -18.44 -10.79
CA ASP A 143 -6.41 -18.76 -9.82
C ASP A 143 -7.79 -18.46 -10.42
N THR A 144 -7.94 -17.28 -11.04
CA THR A 144 -9.18 -16.90 -11.71
C THR A 144 -9.52 -17.87 -12.84
N ILE A 145 -8.57 -18.14 -13.74
CA ILE A 145 -8.77 -19.00 -14.91
C ILE A 145 -9.12 -20.43 -14.48
N ALA A 146 -8.37 -20.99 -13.53
CA ALA A 146 -8.57 -22.34 -13.02
C ALA A 146 -9.96 -22.47 -12.36
N LEU A 147 -10.34 -21.54 -11.49
CA LEU A 147 -11.65 -21.58 -10.83
C LEU A 147 -12.80 -21.49 -11.84
N HIS A 148 -12.70 -20.64 -12.86
CA HIS A 148 -13.69 -20.58 -13.95
C HIS A 148 -13.78 -21.91 -14.71
N GLN A 149 -12.63 -22.53 -15.03
CA GLN A 149 -12.59 -23.82 -15.72
C GLN A 149 -13.33 -24.92 -14.96
N TYR A 150 -13.26 -24.92 -13.63
CA TYR A 150 -13.95 -25.88 -12.77
C TYR A 150 -15.36 -25.43 -12.34
N GLY A 151 -15.91 -24.42 -13.02
CA GLY A 151 -17.29 -23.98 -12.85
C GLY A 151 -17.54 -23.13 -11.61
N ILE A 152 -16.49 -22.50 -11.06
CA ILE A 152 -16.58 -21.46 -10.02
C ILE A 152 -16.41 -20.12 -10.74
N ALA A 153 -17.39 -19.81 -11.59
CA ALA A 153 -17.34 -18.72 -12.56
C ALA A 153 -17.59 -17.33 -11.96
N ASN A 154 -17.93 -17.23 -10.68
CA ASN A 154 -18.09 -15.96 -9.96
C ASN A 154 -16.76 -15.46 -9.34
N THR A 155 -15.62 -15.82 -9.95
CA THR A 155 -14.29 -15.49 -9.45
C THR A 155 -13.66 -14.31 -10.22
N VAL A 156 -12.94 -13.43 -9.51
CA VAL A 156 -12.17 -12.32 -10.08
C VAL A 156 -10.85 -12.10 -9.33
N ALA A 157 -9.90 -11.38 -9.93
CA ALA A 157 -8.64 -10.99 -9.28
C ALA A 157 -8.24 -9.53 -9.57
N PRO A 158 -7.57 -8.83 -8.63
CA PRO A 158 -6.94 -7.54 -8.92
C PRO A 158 -5.67 -7.73 -9.78
N CYS A 159 -5.38 -6.78 -10.67
CA CYS A 159 -4.25 -6.91 -11.60
C CYS A 159 -2.91 -6.48 -10.99
N GLY A 160 -2.36 -7.28 -10.08
CA GLY A 160 -1.05 -7.03 -9.47
C GLY A 160 -1.02 -5.78 -8.58
N THR A 161 -2.11 -5.55 -7.84
CA THR A 161 -2.28 -4.47 -6.87
C THR A 161 -3.05 -4.98 -5.66
N SER A 162 -2.88 -4.35 -4.50
CA SER A 162 -3.72 -4.62 -3.34
C SER A 162 -5.19 -4.32 -3.62
N LEU A 163 -6.09 -4.99 -2.91
CA LEU A 163 -7.51 -4.69 -2.94
C LEU A 163 -7.76 -3.21 -2.59
N THR A 164 -8.59 -2.54 -3.39
CA THR A 164 -8.88 -1.10 -3.26
C THR A 164 -10.34 -0.86 -2.93
N GLU A 165 -10.64 0.35 -2.47
CA GLU A 165 -12.00 0.82 -2.24
C GLU A 165 -12.85 0.78 -3.53
N ASP A 166 -12.26 1.13 -4.68
CA ASP A 166 -12.98 1.12 -5.97
C ASP A 166 -13.29 -0.30 -6.46
N HIS A 167 -12.43 -1.27 -6.18
CA HIS A 167 -12.73 -2.69 -6.41
C HIS A 167 -13.96 -3.11 -5.58
N LEU A 168 -13.95 -2.85 -4.28
CA LEU A 168 -15.08 -3.19 -3.41
C LEU A 168 -16.38 -2.51 -3.85
N LYS A 169 -16.34 -1.22 -4.19
CA LYS A 169 -17.50 -0.50 -4.74
C LYS A 169 -18.01 -1.10 -6.04
N THR A 170 -17.13 -1.63 -6.88
CA THR A 170 -17.53 -2.29 -8.13
C THR A 170 -18.23 -3.61 -7.82
N LEU A 171 -17.66 -4.41 -6.93
CA LEU A 171 -18.19 -5.71 -6.53
C LEU A 171 -19.51 -5.62 -5.78
N SER A 172 -19.67 -4.64 -4.88
CA SER A 172 -20.89 -4.47 -4.08
C SER A 172 -22.13 -4.08 -4.90
N ARG A 173 -21.92 -3.56 -6.13
CA ARG A 173 -23.02 -3.31 -7.08
C ARG A 173 -23.49 -4.58 -7.80
N LEU A 174 -22.71 -5.66 -7.73
CA LEU A 174 -22.96 -6.91 -8.44
C LEU A 174 -23.41 -8.04 -7.51
N ALA A 175 -22.92 -8.06 -6.28
CA ALA A 175 -23.24 -9.07 -5.28
C ALA A 175 -23.24 -8.47 -3.87
N LYS A 176 -24.07 -9.05 -2.98
CA LYS A 176 -24.05 -8.73 -1.55
C LYS A 176 -22.89 -9.38 -0.81
N THR A 177 -22.47 -10.56 -1.27
CA THR A 177 -21.42 -11.35 -0.62
C THR A 177 -20.10 -11.22 -1.39
N ILE A 178 -19.05 -10.78 -0.69
CA ILE A 178 -17.69 -10.74 -1.23
C ILE A 178 -16.82 -11.67 -0.38
N ILE A 179 -16.33 -12.72 -1.01
CA ILE A 179 -15.49 -13.76 -0.40
C ILE A 179 -14.05 -13.51 -0.84
N VAL A 180 -13.14 -13.36 0.10
CA VAL A 180 -11.70 -13.22 -0.13
C VAL A 180 -11.06 -14.59 0.02
N PHE A 181 -10.34 -15.02 -1.02
CA PHE A 181 -9.60 -16.27 -1.06
C PHE A 181 -8.14 -15.97 -1.44
N PHE A 182 -7.39 -15.54 -0.43
CA PHE A 182 -5.96 -15.22 -0.51
C PHE A 182 -5.13 -16.34 0.12
N ASP A 183 -3.83 -16.30 -0.14
CA ASP A 183 -2.88 -17.29 0.39
C ASP A 183 -2.85 -17.28 1.92
N GLN A 184 -2.56 -18.44 2.51
CA GLN A 184 -2.54 -18.61 3.98
C GLN A 184 -1.16 -18.46 4.61
N ASP A 185 -0.24 -17.74 3.96
CA ASP A 185 1.02 -17.35 4.59
C ASP A 185 0.83 -16.13 5.52
N GLU A 186 1.90 -15.74 6.24
CA GLU A 186 1.85 -14.59 7.14
C GLU A 186 1.51 -13.28 6.40
N ALA A 187 1.92 -13.14 5.14
CA ALA A 187 1.61 -11.98 4.32
C ALA A 187 0.11 -11.94 3.96
N GLY A 188 -0.48 -13.08 3.60
CA GLY A 188 -1.89 -13.27 3.25
C GLY A 188 -2.81 -13.11 4.45
N ILE A 189 -2.36 -13.48 5.65
CA ILE A 189 -3.01 -13.11 6.92
C ILE A 189 -3.13 -11.59 7.06
N GLY A 190 -2.03 -10.87 6.86
CA GLY A 190 -2.03 -9.41 6.94
C GLY A 190 -2.93 -8.79 5.88
N ALA A 191 -2.93 -9.34 4.67
CA ALA A 191 -3.82 -8.95 3.58
C ALA A 191 -5.30 -9.20 3.92
N THR A 192 -5.61 -10.29 4.63
CA THR A 192 -6.97 -10.64 5.08
C THR A 192 -7.50 -9.60 6.06
N VAL A 193 -6.73 -9.22 7.08
CA VAL A 193 -7.13 -8.17 8.04
C VAL A 193 -7.32 -6.83 7.35
N LYS A 194 -6.39 -6.43 6.48
CA LYS A 194 -6.51 -5.18 5.69
C LYS A 194 -7.75 -5.17 4.81
N SER A 195 -8.08 -6.31 4.18
CA SER A 195 -9.28 -6.45 3.35
C SER A 195 -10.54 -6.31 4.20
N MET A 196 -10.57 -6.96 5.36
CA MET A 196 -11.67 -6.84 6.32
C MET A 196 -11.88 -5.38 6.76
N GLU A 197 -10.82 -4.67 7.17
CA GLU A 197 -10.90 -3.26 7.55
C GLU A 197 -11.39 -2.36 6.41
N LEU A 198 -10.91 -2.62 5.19
CA LEU A 198 -11.35 -1.91 3.99
C LEU A 198 -12.85 -2.16 3.71
N GLY A 199 -13.32 -3.39 3.91
CA GLY A 199 -14.73 -3.74 3.86
C GLY A 199 -15.56 -2.94 4.87
N LEU A 200 -15.17 -2.97 6.15
CA LEU A 200 -15.87 -2.25 7.21
C LEU A 200 -15.95 -0.75 6.93
N LYS A 201 -14.84 -0.13 6.49
CA LYS A 201 -14.81 1.28 6.11
C LYS A 201 -15.84 1.63 5.03
N ASN A 202 -16.18 0.67 4.17
CA ASN A 202 -17.17 0.83 3.12
C ASN A 202 -18.55 0.26 3.48
N GLY A 203 -18.80 -0.03 4.75
CA GLY A 203 -20.08 -0.57 5.22
C GLY A 203 -20.35 -2.00 4.72
N MET A 204 -19.31 -2.75 4.39
CA MET A 204 -19.39 -4.11 3.88
C MET A 204 -18.79 -5.11 4.87
N LEU A 205 -19.42 -6.28 4.98
CA LEU A 205 -18.86 -7.42 5.67
C LEU A 205 -18.25 -8.36 4.63
N LEU A 206 -16.92 -8.53 4.67
CA LEU A 206 -16.23 -9.48 3.80
C LEU A 206 -16.16 -10.87 4.46
N TYR A 207 -16.07 -11.89 3.62
CA TYR A 207 -16.00 -13.29 4.03
C TYR A 207 -14.66 -13.90 3.64
N GLY A 208 -14.21 -14.92 4.38
CA GLY A 208 -13.05 -15.74 4.07
C GLY A 208 -13.43 -17.20 3.91
N ILE A 209 -12.56 -17.97 3.28
CA ILE A 209 -12.75 -19.41 3.07
C ILE A 209 -11.92 -20.18 4.11
N PRO A 210 -12.47 -21.22 4.77
CA PRO A 210 -11.73 -22.11 5.68
C PRO A 210 -10.82 -23.07 4.91
N PHE A 211 -10.00 -22.52 4.04
CA PHE A 211 -9.01 -23.26 3.28
C PHE A 211 -7.95 -23.82 4.23
N GLN A 212 -7.49 -25.05 4.00
CA GLN A 212 -6.53 -25.72 4.88
C GLN A 212 -5.30 -26.22 4.10
N GLY A 213 -5.00 -25.59 2.96
CA GLY A 213 -3.86 -25.92 2.10
C GLY A 213 -2.74 -24.90 2.16
N LYS A 214 -1.57 -25.29 1.66
CA LYS A 214 -0.43 -24.40 1.39
C LYS A 214 -0.30 -24.01 -0.09
N LEU A 215 -1.18 -24.56 -0.93
CA LEU A 215 -1.20 -24.34 -2.37
C LEU A 215 -2.17 -23.21 -2.70
N ASP A 216 -1.89 -22.47 -3.76
CA ASP A 216 -2.86 -21.52 -4.32
C ASP A 216 -4.06 -22.29 -4.93
N PRO A 217 -5.20 -21.61 -5.24
CA PRO A 217 -6.38 -22.27 -5.80
C PRO A 217 -6.10 -23.05 -7.10
N ASP A 218 -5.21 -22.55 -7.97
CA ASP A 218 -4.82 -23.23 -9.22
C ASP A 218 -4.07 -24.53 -8.94
N GLU A 219 -3.02 -24.47 -8.12
CA GLU A 219 -2.19 -25.60 -7.72
C GLU A 219 -2.98 -26.64 -6.92
N PHE A 220 -3.89 -26.19 -6.05
CA PHE A 220 -4.79 -27.07 -5.31
C PHE A 220 -5.69 -27.86 -6.25
N LEU A 221 -6.32 -27.21 -7.24
CA LEU A 221 -7.17 -27.91 -8.21
C LEU A 221 -6.36 -28.77 -9.18
N LEU A 222 -5.15 -28.37 -9.53
CA LEU A 222 -4.28 -29.16 -10.42
C LEU A 222 -3.84 -30.49 -9.78
N ALA A 223 -3.64 -30.52 -8.46
CA ALA A 223 -3.15 -31.69 -7.75
C ALA A 223 -4.16 -32.87 -7.71
N ASP A 224 -5.45 -32.59 -7.52
CA ASP A 224 -6.55 -33.56 -7.59
C ASP A 224 -7.84 -32.86 -8.04
N PRO A 225 -8.06 -32.71 -9.36
CA PRO A 225 -9.17 -31.94 -9.90
C PRO A 225 -10.55 -32.33 -9.40
N VAL A 226 -10.80 -33.62 -9.15
CA VAL A 226 -12.13 -34.12 -8.78
C VAL A 226 -12.32 -34.04 -7.26
N GLY A 227 -11.37 -34.55 -6.48
CA GLY A 227 -11.48 -34.55 -5.03
C GLY A 227 -11.38 -33.14 -4.45
N ASN A 228 -10.45 -32.32 -4.94
CA ASN A 228 -10.24 -30.97 -4.42
C ASN A 228 -11.34 -30.00 -4.85
N LEU A 229 -12.00 -30.20 -5.99
CA LEU A 229 -13.15 -29.37 -6.39
C LEU A 229 -14.34 -29.54 -5.43
N ALA A 230 -14.70 -30.78 -5.08
CA ALA A 230 -15.78 -31.03 -4.14
C ALA A 230 -15.50 -30.39 -2.78
N LYS A 231 -14.27 -30.57 -2.28
CA LYS A 231 -13.81 -29.98 -1.01
C LYS A 231 -13.78 -28.45 -1.06
N LEU A 232 -13.33 -27.87 -2.18
CA LEU A 232 -13.30 -26.42 -2.34
C LEU A 232 -14.71 -25.83 -2.34
N ARG A 233 -15.67 -26.49 -2.97
CA ARG A 233 -17.09 -26.07 -2.95
C ARG A 233 -17.67 -26.13 -1.54
N GLU A 234 -17.34 -27.16 -0.77
CA GLU A 234 -17.70 -27.26 0.65
C GLU A 234 -17.13 -26.08 1.44
N TRP A 235 -15.84 -25.75 1.25
CA TRP A 235 -15.22 -24.62 1.92
C TRP A 235 -15.80 -23.27 1.51
N ILE A 236 -16.09 -23.06 0.22
CA ILE A 236 -16.77 -21.85 -0.26
C ILE A 236 -18.15 -21.73 0.41
N ALA A 237 -18.90 -22.82 0.52
CA ALA A 237 -20.20 -22.83 1.20
C ALA A 237 -20.08 -22.56 2.72
N ALA A 238 -18.94 -22.94 3.31
CA ALA A 238 -18.60 -22.68 4.71
C ALA A 238 -17.84 -21.34 4.91
N ALA A 239 -17.93 -20.40 3.96
CA ALA A 239 -17.30 -19.10 4.08
C ALA A 239 -17.76 -18.37 5.36
N TYR A 240 -16.81 -17.75 6.06
CA TYR A 240 -17.05 -17.13 7.37
C TYR A 240 -16.78 -15.62 7.32
N PRO A 241 -17.46 -14.81 8.14
CA PRO A 241 -17.15 -13.38 8.20
C PRO A 241 -15.73 -13.12 8.68
N LEU A 242 -14.97 -12.34 7.91
CA LEU A 242 -13.58 -12.01 8.28
C LEU A 242 -13.51 -11.23 9.58
N LEU A 243 -14.49 -10.38 9.88
CA LEU A 243 -14.57 -9.67 11.15
C LEU A 243 -14.54 -10.64 12.34
N ASP A 244 -15.38 -11.67 12.28
CA ASP A 244 -15.56 -12.62 13.37
C ASP A 244 -14.29 -13.48 13.55
N PHE A 245 -13.67 -13.89 12.44
CA PHE A 245 -12.40 -14.60 12.42
C PHE A 245 -11.23 -13.74 12.95
N SER A 246 -11.11 -12.50 12.50
CA SER A 246 -10.04 -11.60 12.93
C SER A 246 -10.12 -11.30 14.42
N ILE A 247 -11.32 -11.07 14.96
CA ILE A 247 -11.49 -10.89 16.41
C ILE A 247 -11.13 -12.16 17.17
N ASP A 248 -11.64 -13.32 16.73
CA ASP A 248 -11.36 -14.59 17.37
C ASP A 248 -9.86 -14.89 17.44
N ARG A 249 -9.15 -14.66 16.34
CA ARG A 249 -7.70 -14.80 16.28
C ARG A 249 -6.99 -13.87 17.26
N LEU A 250 -7.35 -12.59 17.24
CA LEU A 250 -6.75 -11.56 18.09
C LEU A 250 -6.82 -11.95 19.57
N PHE A 251 -7.93 -12.52 20.01
CA PHE A 251 -8.09 -12.99 21.39
C PHE A 251 -7.35 -14.30 21.69
N ARG A 252 -7.17 -15.20 20.72
CA ARG A 252 -6.31 -16.39 20.89
C ARG A 252 -4.86 -15.99 21.09
N GLU A 253 -4.36 -15.06 20.27
CA GLU A 253 -2.97 -14.58 20.33
C GLU A 253 -2.67 -13.75 21.59
N SER A 254 -3.71 -13.21 22.22
CA SER A 254 -3.60 -12.39 23.43
C SER A 254 -4.02 -13.12 24.72
N ALA A 255 -4.24 -14.43 24.70
CA ALA A 255 -4.89 -15.15 25.81
C ALA A 255 -4.11 -15.05 27.13
N ASP A 256 -2.78 -15.13 27.05
CA ASP A 256 -1.89 -15.28 28.21
C ASP A 256 -1.22 -13.98 28.66
N ASP A 257 -1.57 -12.84 28.07
CA ASP A 257 -0.92 -11.55 28.32
C ASP A 257 -1.96 -10.45 28.52
N VAL A 258 -1.96 -9.84 29.71
CA VAL A 258 -2.93 -8.83 30.12
C VAL A 258 -2.88 -7.57 29.24
N GLU A 259 -1.68 -7.14 28.84
CA GLU A 259 -1.51 -5.93 28.01
C GLU A 259 -1.95 -6.22 26.58
N LYS A 260 -1.52 -7.35 26.00
CA LYS A 260 -1.99 -7.78 24.67
C LYS A 260 -3.50 -7.99 24.66
N ARG A 261 -4.08 -8.54 25.73
CA ARG A 261 -5.53 -8.73 25.86
C ARG A 261 -6.26 -7.39 25.92
N THR A 262 -5.69 -6.41 26.61
CA THR A 262 -6.22 -5.05 26.64
C THR A 262 -6.20 -4.41 25.25
N GLN A 263 -5.10 -4.58 24.51
CA GLN A 263 -4.99 -4.12 23.12
C GLN A 263 -5.97 -4.85 22.20
N ALA A 264 -6.16 -6.16 22.39
CA ALA A 264 -7.11 -6.97 21.65
C ALA A 264 -8.55 -6.44 21.81
N ILE A 265 -8.96 -6.12 23.05
CA ILE A 265 -10.28 -5.54 23.33
C ILE A 265 -10.43 -4.18 22.63
N LYS A 266 -9.42 -3.31 22.69
CA LYS A 266 -9.45 -1.99 22.03
C LYS A 266 -9.59 -2.13 20.51
N GLN A 267 -8.84 -3.03 19.89
CA GLN A 267 -8.88 -3.24 18.45
C GLN A 267 -10.19 -3.89 18.00
N ALA A 268 -10.68 -4.92 18.70
CA ALA A 268 -12.00 -5.51 18.44
C ALA A 268 -13.13 -4.48 18.57
N THR A 269 -13.03 -3.58 19.55
CA THR A 269 -13.94 -2.44 19.74
C THR A 269 -13.95 -1.52 18.52
N LEU A 270 -12.78 -1.18 17.97
CA LEU A 270 -12.68 -0.35 16.77
C LEU A 270 -13.36 -1.03 15.57
N TRP A 271 -13.09 -2.31 15.33
CA TRP A 271 -13.70 -3.05 14.22
C TRP A 271 -15.22 -3.21 14.37
N LEU A 272 -15.70 -3.54 15.57
CA LEU A 272 -17.14 -3.63 15.84
C LEU A 272 -17.85 -2.29 15.67
N THR A 273 -17.22 -1.16 16.05
CA THR A 273 -17.79 0.17 15.82
C THR A 273 -17.91 0.50 14.33
N ALA A 274 -16.90 0.12 13.54
CA ALA A 274 -16.87 0.35 12.10
C ALA A 274 -17.92 -0.48 11.34
N TYR A 275 -18.36 -1.61 11.92
CA TYR A 275 -19.47 -2.38 11.37
C TYR A 275 -20.80 -1.65 11.56
N THR A 276 -21.41 -1.26 10.44
CA THR A 276 -22.54 -0.31 10.39
C THR A 276 -23.90 -0.93 10.68
N ASP A 277 -24.07 -2.25 10.58
CA ASP A 277 -25.33 -2.93 10.93
C ASP A 277 -25.52 -2.97 12.46
N PRO A 278 -26.48 -2.23 13.03
CA PRO A 278 -26.66 -2.14 14.47
C PRO A 278 -27.13 -3.47 15.09
N VAL A 279 -27.95 -4.26 14.37
CA VAL A 279 -28.47 -5.53 14.86
C VAL A 279 -27.37 -6.58 14.80
N GLY A 280 -26.72 -6.72 13.64
CA GLY A 280 -25.59 -7.62 13.48
C GLY A 280 -24.44 -7.31 14.44
N ARG A 281 -24.20 -6.03 14.75
CA ARG A 281 -23.19 -5.61 15.74
C ARG A 281 -23.57 -6.05 17.14
N ALA A 282 -24.81 -5.81 17.57
CA ALA A 282 -25.26 -6.19 18.92
C ALA A 282 -25.15 -7.70 19.15
N VAL A 283 -25.56 -8.51 18.16
CA VAL A 283 -25.45 -9.98 18.22
C VAL A 283 -23.99 -10.43 18.31
N ARG A 284 -23.09 -9.83 17.52
CA ARG A 284 -21.64 -10.14 17.58
C ARG A 284 -21.02 -9.77 18.91
N VAL A 285 -21.36 -8.60 19.45
CA VAL A 285 -20.89 -8.17 20.77
C VAL A 285 -21.29 -9.19 21.84
N ASP A 286 -22.57 -9.58 21.90
CA ASP A 286 -23.06 -10.58 22.87
C ASP A 286 -22.32 -11.93 22.74
N ALA A 287 -22.16 -12.42 21.50
CA ALA A 287 -21.45 -13.66 21.23
C ALA A 287 -19.98 -13.60 21.67
N LEU A 288 -19.28 -12.49 21.40
CA LEU A 288 -17.87 -12.30 21.74
C LEU A 288 -17.67 -12.12 23.25
N VAL A 289 -18.54 -11.37 23.94
CA VAL A 289 -18.52 -11.23 25.41
C VAL A 289 -18.59 -12.60 26.08
N LYS A 290 -19.55 -13.43 25.65
CA LYS A 290 -19.75 -14.78 26.20
C LYS A 290 -18.57 -15.69 25.90
N LYS A 291 -18.14 -15.74 24.64
CA LYS A 291 -17.05 -16.63 24.19
C LYS A 291 -15.72 -16.30 24.86
N TRP A 292 -15.36 -15.02 24.89
CA TRP A 292 -14.05 -14.57 25.36
C TRP A 292 -14.05 -14.11 26.81
N ARG A 293 -15.19 -14.15 27.52
CA ARG A 293 -15.34 -13.68 28.91
C ARG A 293 -14.84 -12.23 29.07
N ILE A 294 -15.22 -11.37 28.13
CA ILE A 294 -14.85 -9.95 28.17
C ILE A 294 -15.75 -9.26 29.19
N PRO A 295 -15.21 -8.46 30.14
CA PRO A 295 -16.05 -7.70 31.05
C PRO A 295 -16.98 -6.76 30.26
N GLU A 296 -18.29 -6.81 30.51
CA GLU A 296 -19.27 -5.98 29.77
C GLU A 296 -18.93 -4.48 29.85
N ALA A 297 -18.40 -4.04 30.99
CA ALA A 297 -17.93 -2.66 31.19
C ALA A 297 -16.83 -2.24 30.19
N ALA A 298 -16.02 -3.18 29.71
CA ALA A 298 -14.94 -2.92 28.76
C ALA A 298 -15.44 -2.63 27.34
N LEU A 299 -16.67 -3.07 27.00
CA LEU A 299 -17.34 -2.77 25.72
C LEU A 299 -18.45 -1.72 25.87
N GLY A 300 -18.63 -1.14 27.07
CA GLY A 300 -19.77 -0.30 27.47
C GLY A 300 -20.03 0.96 26.64
N THR A 301 -19.13 1.31 25.73
CA THR A 301 -19.30 2.39 24.73
C THR A 301 -19.88 1.92 23.39
N LEU A 302 -19.84 0.63 23.06
CA LEU A 302 -20.26 0.06 21.77
C LEU A 302 -21.75 -0.31 21.68
N ALA A 303 -22.37 -0.65 22.81
CA ALA A 303 -23.74 -1.15 22.87
C ALA A 303 -24.80 -0.04 22.70
N ARG A 304 -24.41 1.24 22.70
CA ARG A 304 -25.35 2.37 22.59
C ARG A 304 -25.36 2.93 21.17
N PRO A 305 -26.52 2.97 20.48
CA PRO A 305 -26.62 3.60 19.18
C PRO A 305 -26.19 5.08 19.23
N PRO A 306 -25.55 5.62 18.17
CA PRO A 306 -25.01 7.00 18.15
C PRO A 306 -26.03 8.08 18.55
N ALA A 307 -27.32 7.85 18.26
CA ALA A 307 -28.41 8.77 18.57
C ALA A 307 -28.59 9.03 20.08
N GLN A 308 -28.24 8.09 20.95
CA GLN A 308 -28.40 8.25 22.41
C GLN A 308 -27.23 8.98 23.08
N GLN A 309 -26.06 9.06 22.43
CA GLN A 309 -24.92 9.81 22.96
C GLN A 309 -25.12 11.33 22.86
N GLN A 310 -25.90 11.82 21.89
CA GLN A 310 -26.25 13.25 21.80
C GLN A 310 -27.28 13.67 22.85
N GLN A 311 -28.28 12.84 23.16
CA GLN A 311 -29.31 13.17 24.16
C GLN A 311 -28.76 13.24 25.59
N ASN A 312 -27.82 12.38 25.96
CA ASN A 312 -27.20 12.43 27.29
C ASN A 312 -26.22 13.59 27.47
N ARG A 313 -25.62 14.09 26.37
CA ARG A 313 -24.78 15.29 26.41
C ARG A 313 -25.61 16.56 26.61
N SER A 314 -26.86 16.56 26.17
CA SER A 314 -27.83 17.65 26.40
C SER A 314 -28.42 17.63 27.82
N GLN A 315 -28.55 16.47 28.47
CA GLN A 315 -29.02 16.37 29.85
C GLN A 315 -27.95 16.71 30.89
N TYR A 316 -26.66 16.46 30.61
CA TYR A 316 -25.57 16.79 31.54
C TYR A 316 -25.23 18.29 31.61
N ASN A 317 -25.72 19.09 30.66
CA ASN A 317 -25.55 20.55 30.63
C ASN A 317 -26.77 21.34 31.20
N GLN A 318 -27.71 20.68 31.87
CA GLN A 318 -28.90 21.32 32.47
C GLN A 318 -28.96 21.22 34.00
N HIS A 319 -27.83 21.20 34.70
CA HIS A 319 -27.80 21.39 36.16
C HIS A 319 -26.88 22.57 36.54
N PRO A 320 -27.41 23.79 36.71
CA PRO A 320 -26.74 24.81 37.51
C PRO A 320 -26.97 24.49 38.99
N GLY A 321 -25.87 24.31 39.71
CA GLY A 321 -25.85 24.21 41.16
C GLY A 321 -26.53 25.42 41.81
N ASN A 322 -27.36 25.11 42.79
CA ASN A 322 -28.17 26.02 43.58
C ASN A 322 -27.27 26.76 44.60
N THR A 323 -27.06 28.06 44.41
CA THR A 323 -26.63 28.97 45.49
C THR A 323 -27.48 30.23 45.48
N ARG A 324 -28.28 30.36 46.54
CA ARG A 324 -29.13 31.51 46.88
C ARG A 324 -28.27 32.77 47.14
N GLY A 325 -28.77 33.93 46.73
CA GLY A 325 -28.50 35.19 47.44
C GLY A 325 -28.47 36.44 46.57
N TYR A 326 -29.46 37.31 46.80
CA TYR A 326 -29.50 38.75 46.51
C TYR A 326 -29.75 39.24 45.06
N SER A 327 -30.94 39.81 44.87
CA SER A 327 -31.19 40.93 43.94
C SER A 327 -30.99 42.25 44.70
N PRO A 328 -30.59 43.36 44.03
CA PRO A 328 -31.64 44.22 43.48
C PRO A 328 -31.30 44.96 42.16
N GLN A 329 -32.39 45.20 41.41
CA GLN A 329 -32.70 46.37 40.57
C GLN A 329 -31.95 46.61 39.24
N ALA A 330 -32.77 46.71 38.18
CA ALA A 330 -32.46 47.35 36.91
C ALA A 330 -32.46 48.88 37.03
N PRO A 331 -31.94 49.63 36.04
CA PRO A 331 -32.85 50.04 34.98
C PRO A 331 -32.28 50.03 33.54
N GLN A 332 -33.27 50.02 32.65
CA GLN A 332 -33.34 50.28 31.21
C GLN A 332 -32.28 51.22 30.60
N ASN A 333 -31.88 50.95 29.35
CA ASN A 333 -32.10 51.85 28.20
C ASN A 333 -31.49 51.32 26.89
N GLY A 334 -32.18 51.60 25.78
CA GLY A 334 -31.54 51.94 24.50
C GLY A 334 -31.45 50.85 23.44
N ALA A 335 -32.37 50.88 22.49
CA ALA A 335 -32.34 50.13 21.23
C ALA A 335 -31.52 50.89 20.14
N PRO A 336 -31.66 50.64 18.81
CA PRO A 336 -30.98 49.61 18.00
C PRO A 336 -30.30 50.18 16.71
N TYR A 337 -29.91 49.31 15.75
CA TYR A 337 -29.47 49.57 14.35
C TYR A 337 -28.00 50.05 14.16
N SER A 338 -27.22 49.75 13.10
CA SER A 338 -27.44 49.14 11.77
C SER A 338 -26.10 48.97 11.02
N GLN A 339 -26.07 48.05 10.03
CA GLN A 339 -25.45 48.13 8.69
C GLN A 339 -23.91 48.12 8.50
N GLN A 340 -23.41 47.09 7.79
CA GLN A 340 -22.87 47.11 6.40
C GLN A 340 -21.43 47.68 6.29
N ALA A 341 -20.43 46.83 6.04
CA ALA A 341 -19.88 46.50 4.72
C ALA A 341 -18.90 47.57 4.18
N SER A 342 -17.65 47.16 3.91
CA SER A 342 -16.97 47.30 2.60
C SER A 342 -15.47 47.05 2.72
N ALA A 343 -14.94 46.32 1.74
CA ALA A 343 -13.52 46.23 1.40
C ALA A 343 -13.02 47.55 0.77
N PRO A 344 -11.69 47.68 0.58
CA PRO A 344 -11.20 48.31 -0.65
C PRO A 344 -10.09 47.52 -1.37
N GLN A 345 -10.11 47.65 -2.69
CA GLN A 345 -9.15 47.17 -3.67
C GLN A 345 -7.93 48.12 -3.81
N LEU A 346 -6.78 47.48 -4.10
CA LEU A 346 -5.74 47.80 -5.09
C LEU A 346 -5.26 49.24 -5.29
N ALA A 347 -3.94 49.42 -5.12
CA ALA A 347 -3.13 50.36 -5.90
C ALA A 347 -1.88 49.65 -6.42
N GLN A 348 -1.61 49.84 -7.72
CA GLN A 348 -0.42 49.39 -8.45
C GLN A 348 0.77 50.32 -8.19
N GLY A 349 1.98 49.75 -8.18
CA GLY A 349 3.24 50.49 -8.21
C GLY A 349 4.39 49.55 -8.55
N SER A 350 4.91 49.67 -9.75
CA SER A 350 6.09 48.99 -10.28
C SER A 350 7.37 49.48 -9.59
N ASP A 351 8.24 48.57 -9.16
CA ASP A 351 9.68 48.81 -9.24
C ASP A 351 10.51 47.51 -9.20
N ASN A 352 11.46 47.47 -10.11
CA ASN A 352 12.35 46.36 -10.43
C ASN A 352 13.58 46.43 -9.50
N ARG A 353 13.68 45.53 -8.51
CA ARG A 353 14.91 45.27 -7.76
C ARG A 353 15.07 43.77 -7.50
N SER A 354 16.20 43.24 -7.94
CA SER A 354 16.70 41.88 -7.76
C SER A 354 16.59 41.42 -6.30
N ALA A 355 15.82 40.37 -6.06
CA ALA A 355 15.68 39.73 -4.76
C ALA A 355 16.94 38.91 -4.41
N PRO A 356 17.38 38.90 -3.13
CA PRO A 356 18.50 38.07 -2.69
C PRO A 356 18.14 36.57 -2.74
N PRO A 357 19.13 35.65 -2.74
CA PRO A 357 18.84 34.22 -2.77
C PRO A 357 17.96 33.86 -1.56
N ARG A 358 16.82 33.22 -1.85
CA ARG A 358 15.87 32.73 -0.84
C ARG A 358 16.61 31.75 0.07
N ARG A 359 16.77 32.10 1.36
CA ARG A 359 17.25 31.17 2.40
C ARG A 359 16.27 30.00 2.48
N ARG A 360 16.75 28.78 2.24
CA ARG A 360 16.00 27.54 2.46
C ARG A 360 15.93 27.29 3.97
N GLY A 361 14.78 26.84 4.47
CA GLY A 361 14.52 26.67 5.90
C GLY A 361 15.39 25.57 6.55
N PRO A 362 15.47 25.53 7.89
CA PRO A 362 16.39 24.64 8.61
C PRO A 362 16.02 23.16 8.44
N VAL A 363 17.04 22.30 8.48
CA VAL A 363 16.94 20.83 8.54
C VAL A 363 15.94 20.43 9.65
N PRO A 364 14.92 19.60 9.35
CA PRO A 364 14.02 19.05 10.35
C PRO A 364 14.76 18.39 11.52
N LEU A 365 14.31 18.64 12.74
CA LEU A 365 14.92 18.15 14.01
C LEU A 365 15.35 16.68 13.98
N PHE A 366 14.50 15.82 13.40
CA PHE A 366 14.75 14.39 13.25
C PHE A 366 16.01 14.05 12.42
N GLU A 367 16.25 14.80 11.34
CA GLU A 367 17.38 14.56 10.43
C GLU A 367 18.70 15.01 11.07
N ARG A 368 18.66 16.11 11.83
CA ARG A 368 19.78 16.57 12.65
C ARG A 368 20.07 15.60 13.80
N GLU A 369 19.03 15.03 14.42
CA GLU A 369 19.14 14.05 15.50
C GLU A 369 19.72 12.71 15.02
N LEU A 370 19.34 12.26 13.82
CA LEU A 370 19.89 11.04 13.20
C LEU A 370 21.40 11.18 12.96
N LEU A 371 21.83 12.32 12.41
CA LEU A 371 23.24 12.62 12.17
C LEU A 371 24.01 12.82 13.49
N GLN A 372 23.41 13.52 14.45
CA GLN A 372 23.99 13.67 15.79
C GLN A 372 24.09 12.33 16.52
N PHE A 373 23.16 11.40 16.31
CA PHE A 373 23.21 10.06 16.87
C PHE A 373 24.43 9.30 16.34
N PHE A 374 24.67 9.31 15.02
CA PHE A 374 25.86 8.68 14.43
C PHE A 374 27.18 9.30 14.93
N VAL A 375 27.21 10.62 15.14
CA VAL A 375 28.39 11.35 15.63
C VAL A 375 28.62 11.18 17.14
N LYS A 376 27.57 11.22 17.96
CA LYS A 376 27.63 11.29 19.44
C LYS A 376 27.97 9.95 20.07
N PHE A 377 27.56 8.84 19.46
CA PHE A 377 27.75 7.51 20.03
C PHE A 377 29.03 6.82 19.57
N GLU A 378 30.00 7.60 19.07
CA GLU A 378 31.32 7.13 18.62
C GLU A 378 31.25 5.89 17.73
N ILE A 379 30.20 5.81 16.90
CA ILE A 379 30.15 4.89 15.77
C ILE A 379 31.16 5.47 14.76
N TYR A 380 32.45 5.17 15.03
CA TYR A 380 33.67 5.55 14.33
C TYR A 380 34.10 7.02 14.45
N GLY A 381 33.99 7.59 15.65
CA GLY A 381 34.09 9.03 15.90
C GLY A 381 35.40 9.61 16.46
N ALA A 382 36.52 8.88 16.53
CA ALA A 382 37.73 9.46 17.17
C ALA A 382 38.32 10.64 16.36
N LYS A 383 38.34 10.56 15.02
CA LYS A 383 38.81 11.67 14.15
C LYS A 383 37.77 12.77 13.93
N PHE A 384 36.48 12.44 13.99
CA PHE A 384 35.38 13.39 13.77
C PHE A 384 35.11 14.26 15.01
N LEU A 385 35.46 13.78 16.21
CA LEU A 385 35.40 14.57 17.43
C LEU A 385 36.49 15.66 17.49
N GLU A 386 37.64 15.47 16.84
CA GLU A 386 38.67 16.51 16.71
C GLU A 386 38.27 17.62 15.72
N SER A 387 37.49 17.30 14.67
CA SER A 387 36.99 18.27 13.68
C SER A 387 35.67 18.97 14.09
N ARG A 388 35.09 18.61 15.24
CA ARG A 388 33.78 19.09 15.72
C ARG A 388 33.65 20.61 15.95
N LYS A 389 34.72 21.38 15.78
CA LYS A 389 34.65 22.84 15.85
C LYS A 389 34.13 23.50 14.57
N GLN A 390 33.98 22.77 13.45
CA GLN A 390 33.62 23.37 12.16
C GLN A 390 32.71 22.51 11.28
N LEU A 391 31.69 21.83 11.84
CA LEU A 391 30.59 21.38 10.97
C LEU A 391 29.88 22.63 10.43
N PRO A 392 29.88 22.88 9.10
CA PRO A 392 29.21 24.07 8.56
C PRO A 392 27.70 23.95 8.80
N GLU A 393 27.05 25.09 9.09
CA GLU A 393 25.58 25.15 9.02
C GLU A 393 25.17 24.84 7.58
N LYS A 394 24.49 23.71 7.38
CA LYS A 394 23.98 23.23 6.10
C LYS A 394 22.47 23.06 6.21
N ASP A 395 21.75 23.50 5.19
CA ASP A 395 20.29 23.70 5.26
C ASP A 395 19.49 22.43 4.91
N THR A 396 20.12 21.44 4.27
CA THR A 396 19.49 20.14 3.96
C THR A 396 20.45 18.97 4.21
N VAL A 397 19.90 17.78 4.46
CA VAL A 397 20.68 16.53 4.56
C VAL A 397 21.50 16.27 3.28
N SER A 398 20.96 16.67 2.12
CA SER A 398 21.66 16.61 0.83
C SER A 398 22.97 17.39 0.83
N ASP A 399 23.01 18.55 1.47
CA ASP A 399 24.19 19.41 1.53
C ASP A 399 25.30 18.83 2.42
N LEU A 400 24.94 17.91 3.32
CA LEU A 400 25.86 17.18 4.18
C LEU A 400 26.54 16.01 3.43
N PHE A 401 25.83 15.36 2.50
CA PHE A 401 26.37 14.32 1.63
C PHE A 401 27.21 14.87 0.47
N GLU A 402 27.15 16.18 0.22
CA GLU A 402 28.01 16.88 -0.74
C GLU A 402 29.27 17.47 -0.07
N ASP A 403 29.38 17.35 1.26
CA ASP A 403 30.56 17.79 2.00
C ASP A 403 31.73 16.83 1.75
N LYS A 404 32.89 17.39 1.38
CA LYS A 404 34.05 16.59 0.96
C LYS A 404 34.63 15.76 2.08
N GLU A 405 34.55 16.21 3.34
CA GLU A 405 35.04 15.45 4.48
C GLU A 405 34.08 14.31 4.82
N VAL A 406 32.77 14.56 4.71
CA VAL A 406 31.73 13.52 4.86
C VAL A 406 31.82 12.48 3.75
N GLN A 407 32.03 12.88 2.50
CA GLN A 407 32.21 11.96 1.36
C GLN A 407 33.48 11.11 1.49
N ALA A 408 34.60 11.72 1.88
CA ALA A 408 35.85 11.01 2.12
C ALA A 408 35.72 9.99 3.26
N TRP A 409 35.01 10.37 4.33
CA TRP A 409 34.72 9.48 5.46
C TRP A 409 33.79 8.32 5.09
N ILE A 410 32.72 8.57 4.32
CA ILE A 410 31.83 7.52 3.79
C ILE A 410 32.61 6.55 2.88
N PHE A 411 33.53 7.09 2.08
CA PHE A 411 34.39 6.29 1.21
C PHE A 411 35.37 5.40 1.99
N GLU A 412 35.98 5.91 3.06
CA GLU A 412 36.82 5.11 3.97
C GLU A 412 36.02 4.06 4.76
N LEU A 413 34.77 4.36 5.13
CA LEU A 413 33.84 3.43 5.79
C LEU A 413 33.51 2.19 4.96
N GLY A 414 33.46 2.33 3.63
CA GLY A 414 33.25 1.22 2.71
C GLY A 414 34.45 0.26 2.63
N GLN A 415 35.61 0.65 3.15
CA GLN A 415 36.87 -0.08 2.98
C GLN A 415 37.30 -0.90 4.22
N ASP A 416 36.59 -0.83 5.36
CA ASP A 416 36.90 -1.61 6.58
C ASP A 416 35.71 -2.49 7.06
N PRO A 417 35.67 -3.77 6.64
CA PRO A 417 34.63 -4.71 7.05
C PRO A 417 34.65 -5.08 8.55
N ALA A 418 35.75 -4.86 9.27
CA ALA A 418 35.88 -5.23 10.68
C ALA A 418 35.19 -4.24 11.63
N GLY A 419 34.97 -2.99 11.18
CA GLY A 419 34.17 -2.00 11.88
C GLY A 419 32.76 -2.55 12.17
N PHE A 420 32.04 -3.00 11.15
CA PHE A 420 30.67 -3.51 11.27
C PHE A 420 30.47 -4.60 12.33
N SER A 421 31.50 -5.40 12.63
CA SER A 421 31.44 -6.43 13.68
C SER A 421 31.31 -5.84 15.10
N LYS A 422 31.65 -4.56 15.33
CA LYS A 422 31.48 -3.88 16.63
C LYS A 422 30.05 -3.38 16.90
N LEU A 423 29.18 -3.35 15.89
CA LEU A 423 27.73 -3.11 16.08
C LEU A 423 26.99 -4.31 16.68
N LYS A 424 27.64 -5.49 16.77
CA LYS A 424 27.06 -6.71 17.36
C LYS A 424 26.75 -6.61 18.86
N MET A 425 27.21 -5.59 19.60
CA MET A 425 27.26 -5.67 21.07
C MET A 425 26.47 -4.61 21.88
N ALA A 426 25.57 -3.79 21.30
CA ALA A 426 24.86 -2.82 22.15
C ALA A 426 23.43 -2.40 21.69
N PRO A 427 22.43 -3.30 21.73
CA PRO A 427 21.01 -2.93 21.59
C PRO A 427 20.52 -1.94 22.69
N GLU A 428 21.21 -1.89 23.83
CA GLU A 428 20.88 -1.02 24.96
C GLU A 428 21.11 0.48 24.67
N VAL A 429 21.94 0.80 23.67
CA VAL A 429 22.23 2.18 23.25
C VAL A 429 21.02 2.84 22.58
N VAL A 430 20.21 2.06 21.85
CA VAL A 430 18.96 2.51 21.21
C VAL A 430 17.89 2.88 22.25
N LEU A 431 18.02 2.35 23.47
CA LEU A 431 17.08 2.58 24.58
C LEU A 431 17.43 3.82 25.43
N GLN A 432 18.56 4.49 25.17
CA GLN A 432 18.93 5.69 25.93
C GLN A 432 18.06 6.91 25.61
N SER A 433 17.77 7.73 26.62
CA SER A 433 16.84 8.87 26.63
C SER A 433 17.19 10.04 25.70
N SER A 434 18.31 9.98 24.98
CA SER A 434 18.77 11.08 24.10
C SER A 434 18.50 10.87 22.61
N ILE A 435 17.71 9.85 22.26
CA ILE A 435 17.22 9.57 20.90
C ILE A 435 15.73 9.88 20.86
N SER A 436 15.25 10.58 19.84
CA SER A 436 13.81 10.85 19.69
C SER A 436 13.00 9.57 19.57
N GLN A 437 11.78 9.63 20.08
CA GLN A 437 10.86 8.50 20.15
C GLN A 437 10.54 7.97 18.74
N GLU A 438 10.50 8.87 17.75
CA GLU A 438 10.29 8.57 16.35
C GLU A 438 11.44 7.74 15.77
N LEU A 439 12.70 8.15 16.01
CA LEU A 439 13.86 7.41 15.52
C LEU A 439 13.99 6.04 16.19
N ARG A 440 13.75 5.99 17.50
CA ARG A 440 13.71 4.75 18.26
C ARG A 440 12.65 3.79 17.73
N SER A 441 11.46 4.30 17.39
CA SER A 441 10.38 3.47 16.85
C SER A 441 10.75 2.83 15.51
N VAL A 442 11.42 3.57 14.62
CA VAL A 442 11.83 3.06 13.30
C VAL A 442 12.91 2.00 13.42
N ILE A 443 13.90 2.21 14.30
CA ILE A 443 14.98 1.25 14.54
C ILE A 443 14.42 -0.04 15.18
N LEU A 444 13.55 0.08 16.18
CA LEU A 444 12.92 -1.07 16.84
C LEU A 444 11.95 -1.82 15.92
N GLU A 445 11.16 -1.12 15.11
CA GLU A 445 10.25 -1.74 14.13
C GLU A 445 11.03 -2.53 13.08
N GLY A 446 12.19 -2.03 12.62
CA GLY A 446 13.09 -2.77 11.73
C GLY A 446 13.73 -3.99 12.39
N LEU A 447 14.08 -3.91 13.68
CA LEU A 447 14.68 -5.03 14.43
C LEU A 447 13.67 -6.13 14.77
N LEU A 448 12.38 -5.79 14.91
CA LEU A 448 11.32 -6.72 15.29
C LEU A 448 10.69 -7.47 14.10
N GLN A 449 10.88 -7.00 12.86
CA GLN A 449 10.26 -7.59 11.67
C GLN A 449 11.07 -8.71 11.01
N GLU A 450 12.26 -9.06 11.51
CA GLU A 450 13.11 -10.10 10.92
C GLU A 450 13.59 -11.10 11.98
N PRO A 451 13.41 -12.42 11.79
CA PRO A 451 13.85 -13.41 12.76
C PRO A 451 15.37 -13.66 12.67
N ASP A 452 16.00 -13.63 13.85
CA ASP A 452 17.40 -13.94 14.15
C ASP A 452 18.42 -12.80 13.82
N PRO A 453 19.39 -12.42 14.69
CA PRO A 453 20.33 -11.30 14.47
C PRO A 453 21.79 -11.67 14.10
N GLN A 454 22.08 -12.89 13.64
CA GLN A 454 23.46 -13.40 13.56
C GLN A 454 24.37 -12.81 12.46
N ASP A 455 23.88 -12.18 11.39
CA ASP A 455 24.71 -11.84 10.21
C ASP A 455 24.69 -10.35 9.80
N GLY A 456 25.88 -9.76 9.56
CA GLY A 456 26.07 -8.34 9.21
C GLY A 456 25.36 -7.85 7.93
N VAL A 457 24.94 -8.77 7.05
CA VAL A 457 24.06 -8.50 5.91
C VAL A 457 22.69 -7.96 6.36
N ARG A 458 22.26 -8.26 7.59
CA ARG A 458 20.94 -7.90 8.14
C ARG A 458 20.82 -6.42 8.51
N LEU A 459 21.86 -5.82 9.10
CA LEU A 459 21.86 -4.38 9.40
C LEU A 459 21.90 -3.56 8.10
N GLN A 460 22.62 -4.04 7.10
CA GLN A 460 22.67 -3.45 5.77
C GLN A 460 21.29 -3.47 5.09
N ALA A 461 20.57 -4.60 5.20
CA ALA A 461 19.19 -4.71 4.72
C ALA A 461 18.23 -3.79 5.50
N LEU A 462 18.38 -3.69 6.83
CA LEU A 462 17.54 -2.86 7.70
C LEU A 462 17.74 -1.36 7.43
N LEU A 463 18.99 -0.92 7.24
CA LEU A 463 19.31 0.46 6.86
C LEU A 463 18.84 0.78 5.44
N LYS A 464 19.04 -0.12 4.48
CA LYS A 464 18.51 0.00 3.12
C LYS A 464 16.99 0.13 3.14
N HIS A 465 16.30 -0.71 3.91
CA HIS A 465 14.86 -0.67 4.07
C HIS A 465 14.38 0.62 4.75
N GLY A 466 15.10 1.11 5.77
CA GLY A 466 14.84 2.38 6.44
C GLY A 466 14.95 3.58 5.49
N VAL A 467 16.01 3.62 4.68
CA VAL A 467 16.22 4.64 3.64
C VAL A 467 15.12 4.57 2.58
N HIS A 468 14.74 3.38 2.13
CA HIS A 468 13.63 3.20 1.18
C HIS A 468 12.28 3.63 1.74
N LYS A 469 12.00 3.36 3.02
CA LYS A 469 10.74 3.77 3.70
C LYS A 469 10.71 5.29 3.89
N ALA A 470 11.83 5.91 4.25
CA ALA A 470 11.97 7.37 4.33
C ALA A 470 11.79 8.02 2.94
N TRP A 471 12.42 7.45 1.91
CA TRP A 471 12.28 7.88 0.54
C TRP A 471 10.84 7.80 0.04
N ALA A 472 10.15 6.67 0.30
CA ALA A 472 8.75 6.49 -0.10
C ALA A 472 7.84 7.56 0.54
N ARG A 473 8.06 7.86 1.82
CA ARG A 473 7.33 8.92 2.54
C ARG A 473 7.62 10.31 1.95
N PHE A 474 8.86 10.62 1.63
CA PHE A 474 9.25 11.92 1.06
C PHE A 474 8.75 12.10 -0.38
N SER A 475 8.88 11.06 -1.20
CA SER A 475 8.33 10.95 -2.56
C SER A 475 6.81 11.15 -2.57
N HIS A 476 6.10 10.53 -1.63
CA HIS A 476 4.65 10.72 -1.48
C HIS A 476 4.28 12.15 -1.07
N LYS A 477 5.04 12.76 -0.16
CA LYS A 477 4.82 14.15 0.27
C LYS A 477 5.05 15.16 -0.85
N LEU A 478 6.14 15.00 -1.61
CA LEU A 478 6.42 15.84 -2.79
C LEU A 478 5.33 15.68 -3.85
N LYS A 479 4.91 14.45 -4.17
CA LYS A 479 3.82 14.20 -5.13
C LYS A 479 2.51 14.84 -4.69
N ALA A 480 2.18 14.79 -3.39
CA ALA A 480 0.99 15.44 -2.85
C ALA A 480 1.07 16.97 -2.96
N GLN A 481 2.24 17.55 -2.70
CA GLN A 481 2.47 19.00 -2.84
C GLN A 481 2.47 19.45 -4.30
N MET A 482 2.97 18.62 -5.22
CA MET A 482 2.89 18.84 -6.66
C MET A 482 1.42 18.82 -7.12
N ALA A 483 0.63 17.84 -6.68
CA ALA A 483 -0.79 17.77 -7.00
C ALA A 483 -1.57 18.98 -6.46
N ASP A 484 -1.24 19.48 -5.27
CA ASP A 484 -1.84 20.71 -4.72
C ASP A 484 -1.40 21.97 -5.47
N ALA A 485 -0.15 22.05 -5.92
CA ALA A 485 0.34 23.16 -6.74
C ALA A 485 -0.34 23.18 -8.13
N ASP A 486 -0.50 22.00 -8.75
CA ASP A 486 -1.20 21.84 -10.03
C ASP A 486 -2.68 22.20 -9.92
N ALA A 487 -3.36 21.74 -8.86
CA ALA A 487 -4.76 22.09 -8.58
C ALA A 487 -4.98 23.59 -8.37
N ARG A 488 -3.96 24.33 -7.93
CA ARG A 488 -3.98 25.79 -7.74
C ARG A 488 -3.43 26.55 -8.96
N GLN A 489 -3.06 25.86 -10.03
CA GLN A 489 -2.41 26.42 -11.23
C GLN A 489 -1.11 27.19 -10.91
N ASP A 490 -0.42 26.82 -9.83
CA ASP A 490 0.87 27.42 -9.43
C ASP A 490 2.02 26.69 -10.15
N MET A 491 2.23 27.08 -11.42
CA MET A 491 3.18 26.42 -12.32
C MET A 491 4.65 26.61 -11.93
N GLU A 492 5.00 27.70 -11.24
CA GLU A 492 6.36 27.87 -10.73
C GLU A 492 6.65 26.88 -9.61
N LYS A 493 5.74 26.76 -8.65
CA LYS A 493 5.88 25.83 -7.53
C LYS A 493 5.83 24.37 -7.97
N PHE A 494 4.98 24.05 -8.95
CA PHE A 494 4.96 22.72 -9.56
C PHE A 494 6.30 22.36 -10.20
N LYS A 495 6.91 23.29 -10.94
CA LYS A 495 8.22 23.09 -11.58
C LYS A 495 9.34 22.93 -10.53
N GLU A 496 9.32 23.73 -9.47
CA GLU A 496 10.27 23.61 -8.36
C GLU A 496 10.17 22.24 -7.67
N LEU A 497 8.96 21.80 -7.32
CA LEU A 497 8.74 20.51 -6.66
C LEU A 497 9.06 19.33 -7.58
N SER A 498 8.79 19.45 -8.88
CA SER A 498 9.17 18.45 -9.89
C SER A 498 10.68 18.28 -9.98
N GLN A 499 11.43 19.38 -9.92
CA GLN A 499 12.90 19.35 -9.91
C GLN A 499 13.43 18.68 -8.63
N GLN A 500 12.88 19.04 -7.46
CA GLN A 500 13.24 18.41 -6.18
C GLN A 500 12.95 16.90 -6.19
N PHE A 501 11.84 16.49 -6.80
CA PHE A 501 11.48 15.09 -6.96
C PHE A 501 12.48 14.32 -7.85
N LEU A 502 12.89 14.91 -8.98
CA LEU A 502 13.88 14.32 -9.89
C LEU A 502 15.26 14.23 -9.24
N ASP A 503 15.69 15.26 -8.54
CA ASP A 503 16.97 15.25 -7.81
C ASP A 503 16.96 14.19 -6.68
N LEU A 504 15.85 14.03 -5.96
CA LEU A 504 15.69 12.95 -4.99
C LEU A 504 15.79 11.56 -5.63
N GLN A 505 15.16 11.36 -6.80
CA GLN A 505 15.25 10.08 -7.51
C GLN A 505 16.67 9.80 -8.01
N ARG A 506 17.37 10.82 -8.50
CA ARG A 506 18.77 10.70 -8.92
C ARG A 506 19.67 10.33 -7.75
N LYS A 507 19.52 11.00 -6.60
CA LYS A 507 20.34 10.75 -5.41
C LYS A 507 20.07 9.38 -4.77
N LEU A 508 18.83 8.89 -4.78
CA LEU A 508 18.55 7.50 -4.35
C LEU A 508 19.26 6.50 -5.26
N LYS A 509 19.22 6.74 -6.58
CA LYS A 509 19.88 5.86 -7.54
C LYS A 509 21.40 5.89 -7.37
N GLU A 510 22.00 7.06 -7.17
CA GLU A 510 23.43 7.21 -6.85
C GLU A 510 23.79 6.48 -5.54
N PHE A 511 22.94 6.57 -4.52
CA PHE A 511 23.09 5.81 -3.28
C PHE A 511 23.04 4.29 -3.55
N GLU A 512 22.03 3.80 -4.28
CA GLU A 512 21.89 2.39 -4.65
C GLU A 512 23.09 1.88 -5.46
N ASP A 513 23.55 2.65 -6.45
CA ASP A 513 24.66 2.30 -7.32
C ASP A 513 25.99 2.26 -6.52
N SER A 514 26.21 3.21 -5.60
CA SER A 514 27.40 3.23 -4.72
C SER A 514 27.44 2.09 -3.70
N TYR A 515 26.30 1.50 -3.37
CA TYR A 515 26.14 0.47 -2.33
C TYR A 515 26.10 -0.96 -2.87
N VAL A 516 25.84 -1.12 -4.18
CA VAL A 516 25.83 -2.41 -4.89
C VAL A 516 27.22 -2.72 -5.48
N SER A 517 28.08 -1.71 -5.64
CA SER A 517 29.40 -1.85 -6.26
C SER A 517 30.59 -1.83 -5.29
N GLY A 518 30.35 -1.74 -3.97
CA GLY A 518 31.35 -1.76 -2.91
C GLY A 518 31.24 -2.97 -2.00
#